data_AF-A0A495WDT3-F1
#
_entry.id   AF-A0A495WDT3-F1
#
_cell.length_a   1.000
_cell.length_b   1.000
_cell.length_c   1.000
_cell.angle_alpha   90.00
_cell.angle_beta   90.00
_cell.angle_gamma   90.00
#
_symmetry.space_group_name_H-M   'P 1'
#
loop_
_entity.id
_entity.type
_entity.pdbx_description
1 polymer ?
#
loop_
_entity_poly.entity_id
_entity_poly.type
_entity_poly.pdbx_seq_one_letter_code
_entity_poly.pdbx_strand_id
1 'polypeptide(L)'
;MMRLCLLLLCFWMVVPVKGQKKIYRTEALDPLIQTLQVRVENAPLYPPIISLRGDDRIIVSFDQFVDDPQYLSYSVIHCNADWTRSGLSELEYLDGFNNRPVEYSEMSLSTYRNYIHYKIVLPNESMRFKVSGNYVVIVYPEDEPDKVLLHACFSISSDQVSVPCRILTKTDIDYNKAHQQIEFNVQYPHYDIRSPQTELKIYVSQNNRRDNEVLITHPLYVKSRELVYAHNKDLIFEAGNEYRRFEMVTTKYKGMRVAELRYYDPYFNVTLFPDFPRAGKNYLYDQTQNGRFTIRESDAVDSDLEADYFIVHFSLDYDKPLLDGNIYLEGEFTHDLFNDRSQMIYNPDTRRYEKTLFLKQGAYNYQYLYLPFGQMKATPSLIEGNYVDTKNEYLIKVYHRVQGERYDRLIGIGRCIL
;
A
#
# COMPACT_ATOMS: atom_id res chain seq x y z
N MET A 1 57.72 37.82 33.76
CA MET A 1 56.26 37.66 33.60
C MET A 1 55.97 37.26 32.16
N MET A 2 55.76 35.97 31.87
CA MET A 2 55.28 35.56 30.55
C MET A 2 54.39 34.32 30.71
N ARG A 3 53.18 34.44 30.18
CA ARG A 3 52.00 33.60 30.41
C ARG A 3 52.16 32.19 29.83
N LEU A 4 51.76 31.19 30.62
CA LEU A 4 51.58 29.79 30.20
C LEU A 4 50.19 29.67 29.54
N CYS A 5 50.13 29.42 28.23
CA CYS A 5 48.89 29.11 27.51
C CYS A 5 48.72 27.58 27.44
N LEU A 6 47.74 27.04 28.17
CA LEU A 6 47.27 25.67 28.03
C LEU A 6 46.38 25.59 26.78
N LEU A 7 46.79 24.83 25.77
CA LEU A 7 45.97 24.44 24.62
C LEU A 7 45.25 23.13 24.96
N LEU A 8 43.94 23.20 25.19
CA LEU A 8 43.05 22.03 25.23
C LEU A 8 42.83 21.53 23.79
N LEU A 9 43.34 20.35 23.46
CA LEU A 9 42.94 19.61 22.26
C LEU A 9 41.55 18.99 22.50
N CYS A 10 40.51 19.58 21.91
CA CYS A 10 39.21 18.92 21.78
C CYS A 10 39.29 17.83 20.70
N PHE A 11 39.37 16.58 21.13
CA PHE A 11 39.22 15.41 20.27
C PHE A 11 37.75 15.32 19.82
N TRP A 12 37.45 15.67 18.57
CA TRP A 12 36.15 15.39 17.96
C TRP A 12 36.03 13.89 17.68
N MET A 13 35.39 13.16 18.59
CA MET A 13 34.91 11.80 18.31
C MET A 13 33.77 11.91 17.30
N VAL A 14 34.09 11.63 16.03
CA VAL A 14 33.08 11.37 14.99
C VAL A 14 32.44 10.03 15.35
N VAL A 15 31.26 10.08 16.00
CA VAL A 15 30.44 8.90 16.21
C VAL A 15 29.86 8.52 14.85
N PRO A 16 30.12 7.32 14.31
CA PRO A 16 29.50 6.89 13.08
C PRO A 16 27.99 6.79 13.32
N VAL A 17 27.22 7.60 12.60
CA VAL A 17 25.76 7.50 12.54
C VAL A 17 25.47 6.10 11.99
N LYS A 18 24.90 5.21 12.82
CA LYS A 18 24.35 3.94 12.34
C LYS A 18 23.36 4.26 11.23
N GLY A 19 23.67 3.81 10.01
CA GLY A 19 22.80 3.99 8.85
C GLY A 19 21.38 3.54 9.19
N GLN A 20 20.42 4.43 8.97
CA GLN A 20 19.01 4.15 9.18
C GLN A 20 18.62 2.98 8.26
N LYS A 21 17.99 1.94 8.83
CA LYS A 21 17.52 0.80 8.05
C LYS A 21 16.45 1.28 7.08
N LYS A 22 16.68 1.15 5.77
CA LYS A 22 15.68 1.44 4.73
C LYS A 22 14.53 0.43 4.87
N ILE A 23 13.31 0.95 4.99
CA ILE A 23 12.07 0.18 4.99
C ILE A 23 11.42 0.36 3.63
N TYR A 24 11.21 -0.74 2.90
CA TYR A 24 10.64 -0.68 1.56
C TYR A 24 9.11 -0.59 1.59
N ARG A 25 8.55 0.26 0.72
CA ARG A 25 7.11 0.41 0.47
C ARG A 25 6.88 0.46 -1.04
N THR A 26 5.66 0.17 -1.48
CA THR A 26 5.29 0.43 -2.88
C THR A 26 5.22 1.93 -3.07
N GLU A 27 6.06 2.48 -3.95
CA GLU A 27 6.11 3.92 -4.19
C GLU A 27 6.76 4.21 -5.55
N ALA A 28 6.22 5.21 -6.25
CA ALA A 28 6.90 5.87 -7.35
C ALA A 28 7.86 6.93 -6.77
N LEU A 29 9.16 6.80 -7.04
CA LEU A 29 10.19 7.74 -6.60
C LEU A 29 10.45 8.82 -7.64
N ASP A 30 10.35 8.46 -8.93
CA ASP A 30 10.44 9.41 -10.03
C ASP A 30 9.04 9.97 -10.35
N PRO A 31 8.87 11.31 -10.44
CA PRO A 31 7.58 11.94 -10.70
C PRO A 31 7.02 11.63 -12.09
N LEU A 32 7.82 11.12 -13.02
CA LEU A 32 7.36 10.67 -14.34
C LEU A 32 6.69 9.30 -14.29
N ILE A 33 6.89 8.53 -13.20
CA ILE A 33 6.23 7.25 -12.99
C ILE A 33 4.82 7.47 -12.45
N GLN A 34 3.84 6.95 -13.17
CA GLN A 34 2.44 7.04 -12.82
C GLN A 34 1.78 5.66 -12.81
N THR A 35 0.64 5.58 -12.10
CA THR A 35 -0.24 4.40 -12.13
C THR A 35 0.50 3.10 -11.81
N LEU A 36 1.40 3.13 -10.83
CA LEU A 36 2.08 1.93 -10.35
C LEU A 36 1.06 0.98 -9.71
N GLN A 37 0.93 -0.23 -10.26
CA GLN A 37 0.07 -1.29 -9.75
C GLN A 37 0.90 -2.54 -9.46
N VAL A 38 0.59 -3.19 -8.34
CA VAL A 38 1.15 -4.50 -7.97
C VAL A 38 -0.01 -5.43 -7.68
N ARG A 39 -0.27 -6.37 -8.59
CA ARG A 39 -1.48 -7.20 -8.56
C ARG A 39 -1.18 -8.66 -8.81
N VAL A 40 -2.04 -9.54 -8.31
CA VAL A 40 -2.03 -10.96 -8.72
C VAL A 40 -2.72 -11.06 -10.09
N GLU A 41 -2.08 -11.71 -11.05
CA GLU A 41 -2.51 -11.73 -12.46
C GLU A 41 -3.98 -12.11 -12.64
N ASN A 42 -4.41 -13.20 -12.01
CA ASN A 42 -5.77 -13.73 -12.13
C ASN A 42 -6.71 -13.27 -10.99
N ALA A 43 -6.23 -12.39 -10.10
CA ALA A 43 -6.98 -11.91 -8.94
C ALA A 43 -6.60 -10.45 -8.62
N PRO A 44 -6.90 -9.49 -9.52
CA PRO A 44 -6.42 -8.11 -9.40
C PRO A 44 -6.96 -7.37 -8.16
N LEU A 45 -8.07 -7.84 -7.59
CA LEU A 45 -8.66 -7.27 -6.36
C LEU A 45 -8.13 -7.92 -5.07
N TYR A 46 -7.18 -8.86 -5.16
CA TYR A 46 -6.58 -9.50 -4.00
C TYR A 46 -5.28 -8.78 -3.63
N PRO A 47 -4.87 -8.77 -2.34
CA PRO A 47 -3.55 -8.27 -1.95
C PRO A 47 -2.43 -8.95 -2.76
N PRO A 48 -1.31 -8.25 -3.03
CA PRO A 48 -0.20 -8.77 -3.86
C PRO A 48 0.61 -9.83 -3.11
N ILE A 49 -0.01 -11.00 -2.94
CA ILE A 49 0.55 -12.16 -2.26
C ILE A 49 0.29 -13.40 -3.12
N ILE A 50 1.35 -14.13 -3.42
CA ILE A 50 1.28 -15.40 -4.16
C ILE A 50 1.82 -16.56 -3.33
N SER A 51 1.51 -17.79 -3.73
CA SER A 51 2.05 -18.99 -3.10
C SER A 51 3.42 -19.35 -3.69
N LEU A 52 4.38 -19.73 -2.85
CA LEU A 52 5.72 -20.17 -3.24
C LEU A 52 5.69 -21.42 -4.14
N ARG A 53 4.69 -22.28 -3.94
CA ARG A 53 4.50 -23.53 -4.70
C ARG A 53 3.32 -23.47 -5.66
N GLY A 54 2.70 -22.30 -5.80
CA GLY A 54 1.57 -22.09 -6.70
C GLY A 54 2.01 -21.58 -8.08
N ASP A 55 1.03 -21.49 -8.98
CA ASP A 55 1.20 -20.97 -10.33
C ASP A 55 0.81 -19.48 -10.45
N ASP A 56 0.39 -18.86 -9.34
CA ASP A 56 0.04 -17.46 -9.30
C ASP A 56 1.24 -16.56 -9.59
N ARG A 57 1.00 -15.50 -10.36
CA ARG A 57 2.02 -14.51 -10.74
C ARG A 57 1.63 -13.12 -10.26
N ILE A 58 2.63 -12.36 -9.86
CA ILE A 58 2.56 -10.92 -9.61
C ILE A 58 2.82 -10.19 -10.92
N ILE A 59 1.98 -9.20 -11.20
CA ILE A 59 2.18 -8.20 -12.24
C ILE A 59 2.52 -6.88 -11.55
N VAL A 60 3.69 -6.34 -11.90
CA VAL A 60 4.06 -4.96 -11.62
C VAL A 60 3.91 -4.18 -12.92
N SER A 61 2.98 -3.24 -12.96
CA SER A 61 2.74 -2.40 -14.13
C SER A 61 2.76 -0.93 -13.75
N PHE A 62 3.25 -0.08 -14.63
CA PHE A 62 3.35 1.36 -14.43
C PHE A 62 3.49 2.06 -15.78
N ASP A 63 3.14 3.34 -15.81
CA ASP A 63 3.38 4.20 -16.95
C ASP A 63 4.55 5.14 -16.66
N GLN A 64 5.28 5.50 -17.70
CA GLN A 64 6.30 6.55 -17.64
C GLN A 64 5.97 7.64 -18.65
N PHE A 65 5.99 8.88 -18.19
CA PHE A 65 5.78 10.07 -19.02
C PHE A 65 7.05 10.51 -19.76
N VAL A 66 7.39 9.75 -20.79
CA VAL A 66 8.49 10.01 -21.72
C VAL A 66 8.02 9.83 -23.16
N ASP A 67 8.69 10.48 -24.11
CA ASP A 67 8.31 10.44 -25.53
C ASP A 67 8.74 9.14 -26.21
N ASP A 68 9.86 8.54 -25.77
CA ASP A 68 10.42 7.31 -26.31
C ASP A 68 10.61 6.26 -25.20
N PRO A 69 10.44 4.96 -25.50
CA PRO A 69 10.73 3.88 -24.55
C PRO A 69 12.18 3.93 -24.05
N GLN A 70 12.35 4.07 -22.74
CA GLN A 70 13.63 3.90 -22.07
C GLN A 70 13.90 2.42 -21.79
N TYR A 71 15.15 1.99 -21.95
CA TYR A 71 15.60 0.67 -21.50
C TYR A 71 15.67 0.65 -19.97
N LEU A 72 14.73 -0.07 -19.36
CA LEU A 72 14.64 -0.23 -17.92
C LEU A 72 15.13 -1.62 -17.52
N SER A 73 15.76 -1.69 -16.36
CA SER A 73 16.14 -2.92 -15.69
C SER A 73 15.48 -3.01 -14.32
N TYR A 74 15.32 -4.22 -13.82
CA TYR A 74 14.82 -4.47 -12.47
C TYR A 74 15.67 -5.45 -11.68
N SER A 75 15.65 -5.25 -10.37
CA SER A 75 16.26 -6.14 -9.38
C SER A 75 15.25 -6.44 -8.28
N VAL A 76 15.33 -7.64 -7.72
CA VAL A 76 14.46 -8.10 -6.64
C VAL A 76 15.27 -8.28 -5.37
N ILE A 77 14.76 -7.69 -4.27
CA ILE A 77 15.36 -7.79 -2.93
C ILE A 77 14.40 -8.50 -1.99
N HIS A 78 14.90 -9.55 -1.32
CA HIS A 78 14.18 -10.20 -0.23
C HIS A 78 14.22 -9.33 1.04
N CYS A 79 13.07 -9.21 1.70
CA CYS A 79 12.86 -8.42 2.90
C CYS A 79 12.35 -9.27 4.07
N ASN A 80 12.64 -8.82 5.29
CA ASN A 80 12.06 -9.34 6.53
C ASN A 80 10.60 -8.90 6.67
N ALA A 81 9.93 -9.35 7.73
CA ALA A 81 8.53 -9.06 7.99
C ALA A 81 8.25 -7.55 8.14
N ASP A 82 9.22 -6.79 8.63
CA ASP A 82 9.20 -5.33 8.80
C ASP A 82 9.59 -4.55 7.52
N TRP A 83 9.70 -5.23 6.37
CA TRP A 83 10.12 -4.67 5.08
C TRP A 83 11.55 -4.12 5.04
N THR A 84 12.40 -4.46 6.02
CA THR A 84 13.85 -4.23 5.91
C THR A 84 14.51 -5.32 5.08
N ARG A 85 15.59 -5.02 4.35
CA ARG A 85 16.36 -6.04 3.60
C ARG A 85 16.75 -7.20 4.52
N SER A 86 16.52 -8.44 4.08
CA SER A 86 16.88 -9.63 4.85
C SER A 86 18.38 -9.88 4.82
N GLY A 87 18.85 -10.81 5.67
CA GLY A 87 20.24 -11.22 5.68
C GLY A 87 20.64 -12.16 4.55
N LEU A 88 19.74 -12.49 3.61
CA LEU A 88 20.00 -13.46 2.53
C LEU A 88 20.79 -12.84 1.38
N SER A 89 21.66 -13.63 0.77
CA SER A 89 22.26 -13.35 -0.53
C SER A 89 21.31 -13.72 -1.67
N GLU A 90 21.52 -13.15 -2.86
CA GLU A 90 20.62 -13.34 -4.02
C GLU A 90 20.46 -14.82 -4.39
N LEU A 91 21.56 -15.59 -4.35
CA LEU A 91 21.55 -17.02 -4.66
C LEU A 91 20.72 -17.86 -3.68
N GLU A 92 20.50 -17.37 -2.45
CA GLU A 92 19.70 -18.05 -1.43
C GLU A 92 18.19 -17.89 -1.69
N TYR A 93 17.75 -16.78 -2.31
CA TYR A 93 16.32 -16.50 -2.49
C TYR A 93 15.84 -16.47 -3.94
N LEU A 94 16.73 -16.36 -4.93
CA LEU A 94 16.42 -16.40 -6.36
C LEU A 94 17.02 -17.63 -7.04
N ASP A 95 16.26 -18.18 -7.98
CA ASP A 95 16.75 -18.96 -9.10
C ASP A 95 16.69 -18.09 -10.36
N GLY A 96 17.84 -17.62 -10.83
CA GLY A 96 17.96 -16.53 -11.80
C GLY A 96 18.92 -15.44 -11.34
N PHE A 97 18.88 -14.30 -12.02
CA PHE A 97 19.78 -13.16 -11.74
C PHE A 97 18.98 -11.87 -11.61
N ASN A 98 19.47 -10.96 -10.78
CA ASN A 98 19.02 -9.56 -10.78
C ASN A 98 19.52 -8.81 -12.04
N ASN A 99 19.13 -7.55 -12.16
CA ASN A 99 19.48 -6.68 -13.29
C ASN A 99 18.95 -7.27 -14.61
N ARG A 100 17.67 -7.66 -14.60
CA ARG A 100 16.96 -8.15 -15.80
C ARG A 100 16.31 -6.98 -16.51
N PRO A 101 16.28 -6.97 -17.85
CA PRO A 101 15.55 -5.97 -18.59
C PRO A 101 14.04 -6.09 -18.32
N VAL A 102 13.35 -4.96 -18.34
CA VAL A 102 11.89 -4.91 -18.43
C VAL A 102 11.53 -5.15 -19.89
N GLU A 103 11.16 -6.39 -20.23
CA GLU A 103 11.00 -6.84 -21.61
C GLU A 103 9.76 -6.25 -22.30
N TYR A 104 8.70 -5.96 -21.55
CA TYR A 104 7.46 -5.42 -22.10
C TYR A 104 7.39 -3.91 -21.89
N SER A 105 7.39 -3.17 -23.00
CA SER A 105 7.14 -1.73 -23.07
C SER A 105 6.34 -1.41 -24.33
N GLU A 106 5.22 -0.71 -24.18
CA GLU A 106 4.35 -0.32 -25.30
C GLU A 106 3.95 1.16 -25.17
N MET A 107 3.87 1.87 -26.29
CA MET A 107 3.44 3.27 -26.32
C MET A 107 1.92 3.38 -26.18
N SER A 108 1.45 4.42 -25.50
CA SER A 108 0.03 4.76 -25.42
C SER A 108 -0.59 4.99 -26.81
N LEU A 109 -1.85 4.64 -26.96
CA LEU A 109 -2.59 4.72 -28.22
C LEU A 109 -3.77 5.69 -28.07
N SER A 110 -3.84 6.68 -28.96
CA SER A 110 -4.97 7.63 -29.05
C SER A 110 -5.25 8.43 -27.77
N THR A 111 -4.23 8.74 -26.97
CA THR A 111 -4.32 9.54 -25.74
C THR A 111 -3.86 10.99 -25.96
N TYR A 112 -4.36 11.94 -25.18
CA TYR A 112 -3.82 13.32 -25.17
C TYR A 112 -2.51 13.39 -24.40
N ARG A 113 -2.37 12.61 -23.32
CA ARG A 113 -1.09 12.40 -22.66
C ARG A 113 -0.42 11.15 -23.20
N ASN A 114 0.63 11.32 -23.98
CA ASN A 114 1.51 10.22 -24.35
C ASN A 114 2.22 9.66 -23.11
N TYR A 115 2.33 8.33 -23.05
CA TYR A 115 3.09 7.60 -22.04
C TYR A 115 3.61 6.28 -22.62
N ILE A 116 4.64 5.70 -21.98
CA ILE A 116 5.09 4.33 -22.23
C ILE A 116 4.61 3.46 -21.08
N HIS A 117 3.85 2.40 -21.39
CA HIS A 117 3.38 1.43 -20.42
C HIS A 117 4.38 0.29 -20.29
N TYR A 118 4.80 0.00 -19.06
CA TYR A 118 5.73 -1.07 -18.73
C TYR A 118 5.06 -2.14 -17.89
N LYS A 119 5.49 -3.40 -18.09
CA LYS A 119 4.96 -4.55 -17.36
C LYS A 119 6.05 -5.56 -17.02
N ILE A 120 6.08 -5.98 -15.76
CA ILE A 120 6.95 -7.04 -15.26
C ILE A 120 6.05 -8.14 -14.67
N VAL A 121 6.24 -9.38 -15.10
CA VAL A 121 5.52 -10.55 -14.57
C VAL A 121 6.49 -11.44 -13.81
N LEU A 122 6.17 -11.77 -12.55
CA LEU A 122 7.01 -12.55 -11.66
C LEU A 122 6.20 -13.62 -10.91
N PRO A 123 6.70 -14.85 -10.73
CA PRO A 123 7.92 -15.39 -11.33
C PRO A 123 7.79 -15.54 -12.86
N ASN A 124 8.93 -15.63 -13.55
CA ASN A 124 9.01 -15.86 -14.99
C ASN A 124 10.13 -16.88 -15.33
N GLU A 125 10.39 -17.11 -16.61
CA GLU A 125 11.40 -18.08 -17.07
C GLU A 125 12.81 -17.74 -16.60
N SER A 126 13.12 -16.46 -16.41
CA SER A 126 14.44 -15.98 -16.02
C SER A 126 14.60 -15.79 -14.50
N MET A 127 13.51 -15.78 -13.74
CA MET A 127 13.52 -15.50 -12.30
C MET A 127 12.41 -16.25 -11.56
N ARG A 128 12.80 -17.17 -10.68
CA ARG A 128 11.93 -17.88 -9.73
C ARG A 128 12.39 -17.64 -8.29
N PHE A 129 11.46 -17.81 -7.34
CA PHE A 129 11.72 -17.59 -5.92
C PHE A 129 11.93 -18.91 -5.19
N LYS A 130 12.97 -18.98 -4.34
CA LYS A 130 13.33 -20.20 -3.60
C LYS A 130 12.76 -20.22 -2.18
N VAL A 131 12.41 -19.06 -1.63
CA VAL A 131 11.97 -18.91 -0.23
C VAL A 131 10.73 -18.03 -0.14
N SER A 132 9.96 -18.19 0.95
CA SER A 132 8.84 -17.30 1.28
C SER A 132 9.31 -16.06 2.03
N GLY A 133 8.53 -14.99 1.99
CA GLY A 133 8.88 -13.73 2.63
C GLY A 133 8.34 -12.52 1.87
N ASN A 134 8.86 -11.34 2.21
CA ASN A 134 8.53 -10.10 1.53
C ASN A 134 9.54 -9.84 0.42
N TYR A 135 9.08 -9.28 -0.69
CA TYR A 135 9.92 -8.98 -1.85
C TYR A 135 9.62 -7.57 -2.35
N VAL A 136 10.69 -6.87 -2.75
CA VAL A 136 10.58 -5.58 -3.44
C VAL A 136 11.25 -5.69 -4.80
N VAL A 137 10.52 -5.31 -5.85
CA VAL A 137 11.08 -5.02 -7.17
C VAL A 137 11.54 -3.57 -7.17
N ILE A 138 12.78 -3.35 -7.59
CA ILE A 138 13.38 -2.03 -7.79
C ILE A 138 13.58 -1.89 -9.29
N VAL A 139 13.03 -0.83 -9.88
CA VAL A 139 13.19 -0.52 -11.31
C VAL A 139 14.04 0.72 -11.48
N TYR A 140 14.95 0.69 -12.44
CA TYR A 140 15.91 1.76 -12.73
C TYR A 140 16.29 1.74 -14.22
N PRO A 141 16.82 2.85 -14.79
CA PRO A 141 17.39 2.85 -16.14
C PRO A 141 18.60 1.92 -16.25
N GLU A 142 18.71 1.14 -17.32
CA GLU A 142 19.82 0.18 -17.51
C GLU A 142 21.21 0.84 -17.38
N ASP A 143 21.37 2.05 -17.92
CA ASP A 143 22.62 2.80 -17.88
C ASP A 143 22.86 3.55 -16.55
N GLU A 144 21.86 3.68 -15.68
CA GLU A 144 21.95 4.39 -14.40
C GLU A 144 21.36 3.59 -13.22
N PRO A 145 21.99 2.47 -12.79
CA PRO A 145 21.43 1.59 -11.75
C PRO A 145 21.21 2.24 -10.37
N ASP A 146 21.93 3.32 -10.08
CA ASP A 146 21.78 4.07 -8.82
C ASP A 146 20.53 4.98 -8.83
N LYS A 147 19.94 5.26 -10.00
CA LYS A 147 18.73 6.07 -10.15
C LYS A 147 17.48 5.19 -10.09
N VAL A 148 17.06 4.87 -8.88
CA VAL A 148 15.82 4.11 -8.65
C VAL A 148 14.59 4.94 -9.02
N LEU A 149 13.75 4.40 -9.91
CA LEU A 149 12.51 5.03 -10.37
C LEU A 149 11.30 4.67 -9.49
N LEU A 150 11.24 3.44 -9.01
CA LEU A 150 10.15 2.96 -8.16
C LEU A 150 10.56 1.75 -7.32
N HIS A 151 9.77 1.53 -6.27
CA HIS A 151 9.74 0.28 -5.50
C HIS A 151 8.34 -0.35 -5.64
N ALA A 152 8.27 -1.65 -5.94
CA ALA A 152 7.02 -2.40 -5.99
C ALA A 152 7.09 -3.60 -5.03
N CYS A 153 6.24 -3.57 -3.99
CA CYS A 153 6.28 -4.56 -2.91
C CYS A 153 5.20 -5.64 -3.07
N PHE A 154 5.58 -6.90 -2.91
CA PHE A 154 4.69 -8.06 -2.87
C PHE A 154 5.21 -9.09 -1.87
N SER A 155 4.40 -10.09 -1.54
CA SER A 155 4.82 -11.17 -0.62
C SER A 155 4.63 -12.55 -1.25
N ILE A 156 5.40 -13.52 -0.77
CA ILE A 156 5.29 -14.92 -1.18
C ILE A 156 5.08 -15.76 0.07
N SER A 157 3.96 -16.48 0.15
CA SER A 157 3.62 -17.37 1.25
C SER A 157 4.07 -18.80 0.97
N SER A 158 4.58 -19.51 1.98
CA SER A 158 4.84 -20.96 1.86
C SER A 158 3.63 -21.83 2.23
N ASP A 159 2.52 -21.24 2.67
CA ASP A 159 1.25 -21.91 3.00
C ASP A 159 1.40 -23.16 3.90
N GLN A 160 2.27 -23.05 4.90
CA GLN A 160 2.56 -24.12 5.86
C GLN A 160 1.57 -24.16 7.04
N VAL A 161 0.85 -23.05 7.27
CA VAL A 161 -0.13 -22.92 8.35
C VAL A 161 -1.43 -22.32 7.83
N SER A 162 -2.55 -22.67 8.48
CA SER A 162 -3.86 -22.08 8.22
C SER A 162 -4.16 -21.00 9.24
N VAL A 163 -4.80 -19.90 8.80
CA VAL A 163 -5.10 -18.74 9.64
C VAL A 163 -6.58 -18.36 9.56
N PRO A 164 -7.49 -19.19 10.10
CA PRO A 164 -8.90 -18.83 10.18
C PRO A 164 -9.08 -17.58 11.06
N CYS A 165 -9.90 -16.65 10.60
CA CYS A 165 -10.12 -15.37 11.27
C CYS A 165 -11.59 -14.96 11.19
N ARG A 166 -12.00 -14.12 12.14
CA ARG A 166 -13.35 -13.56 12.25
C ARG A 166 -13.30 -12.12 12.72
N ILE A 167 -14.31 -11.35 12.33
CA ILE A 167 -14.48 -9.96 12.74
C ILE A 167 -15.65 -9.88 13.72
N LEU A 168 -15.44 -9.18 14.83
CA LEU A 168 -16.44 -8.97 15.88
C LEU A 168 -16.84 -7.51 15.94
N THR A 169 -18.14 -7.28 16.02
CA THR A 169 -18.75 -5.96 16.24
C THR A 169 -18.95 -5.65 17.73
N LYS A 170 -18.86 -6.69 18.56
CA LYS A 170 -18.84 -6.61 20.02
C LYS A 170 -17.39 -6.72 20.44
N THR A 171 -16.77 -5.58 20.67
CA THR A 171 -15.34 -5.50 21.00
C THR A 171 -15.15 -5.46 22.51
N ASP A 172 -13.90 -5.60 22.96
CA ASP A 172 -13.56 -5.47 24.37
C ASP A 172 -13.69 -4.02 24.91
N ILE A 173 -13.82 -3.02 24.02
CA ILE A 173 -13.92 -1.60 24.39
C ILE A 173 -15.29 -0.97 24.09
N ASP A 174 -16.06 -1.52 23.15
CA ASP A 174 -17.40 -1.05 22.81
C ASP A 174 -18.29 -2.17 22.22
N TYR A 175 -19.58 -1.88 22.06
CA TYR A 175 -20.57 -2.85 21.57
C TYR A 175 -21.37 -2.24 20.43
N ASN A 176 -21.14 -2.73 19.20
CA ASN A 176 -21.80 -2.28 17.97
C ASN A 176 -21.74 -0.75 17.80
N LYS A 177 -20.57 -0.14 18.00
CA LYS A 177 -20.38 1.31 17.86
C LYS A 177 -19.37 1.65 16.76
N ALA A 178 -18.12 1.91 17.14
CA ALA A 178 -17.13 2.56 16.28
C ALA A 178 -15.95 1.64 15.93
N HIS A 179 -15.92 0.42 16.46
CA HIS A 179 -14.78 -0.46 16.30
C HIS A 179 -15.17 -1.85 15.80
N GLN A 180 -14.19 -2.49 15.17
CA GLN A 180 -14.21 -3.88 14.78
C GLN A 180 -13.02 -4.58 15.43
N GLN A 181 -13.24 -5.74 16.02
CA GLN A 181 -12.20 -6.52 16.67
C GLN A 181 -11.92 -7.79 15.89
N ILE A 182 -10.64 -8.08 15.66
CA ILE A 182 -10.20 -9.27 14.95
C ILE A 182 -9.84 -10.35 15.96
N GLU A 183 -10.34 -11.55 15.69
CA GLU A 183 -9.84 -12.76 16.32
C GLU A 183 -9.42 -13.76 15.26
N PHE A 184 -8.33 -14.47 15.55
CA PHE A 184 -7.82 -15.46 14.63
C PHE A 184 -7.05 -16.55 15.36
N ASN A 185 -6.89 -17.67 14.67
CA ASN A 185 -6.09 -18.79 15.14
C ASN A 185 -4.98 -19.04 14.13
N VAL A 186 -3.81 -19.47 14.60
CA VAL A 186 -2.77 -20.03 13.72
C VAL A 186 -2.77 -21.53 13.95
N GLN A 187 -3.16 -22.29 12.93
CA GLN A 187 -3.25 -23.75 12.96
C GLN A 187 -2.06 -24.35 12.20
N TYR A 188 -1.25 -25.15 12.89
CA TYR A 188 0.03 -25.64 12.39
C TYR A 188 0.20 -27.16 12.61
N PRO A 189 -0.75 -28.01 12.17
CA PRO A 189 -0.76 -29.45 12.47
C PRO A 189 0.46 -30.20 11.93
N HIS A 190 1.05 -29.71 10.84
CA HIS A 190 2.18 -30.35 10.13
C HIS A 190 3.44 -29.48 10.11
N TYR A 191 3.51 -28.44 10.95
CA TYR A 191 4.61 -27.50 11.00
C TYR A 191 5.12 -27.34 12.44
N ASP A 192 6.43 -27.19 12.66
CA ASP A 192 7.01 -27.07 14.00
C ASP A 192 7.20 -25.60 14.38
N ILE A 193 6.59 -25.20 15.50
CA ILE A 193 6.74 -23.90 16.13
C ILE A 193 7.01 -24.17 17.60
N ARG A 194 8.26 -23.94 18.04
CA ARG A 194 8.73 -24.36 19.37
C ARG A 194 8.47 -23.29 20.40
N SER A 195 8.69 -22.03 20.03
CA SER A 195 8.54 -20.88 20.90
C SER A 195 7.79 -19.77 20.16
N PRO A 196 6.45 -19.89 20.05
CA PRO A 196 5.62 -18.94 19.28
C PRO A 196 5.85 -17.47 19.66
N GLN A 197 6.05 -17.19 20.95
CA GLN A 197 6.22 -15.83 21.49
C GLN A 197 7.49 -15.13 21.00
N THR A 198 8.52 -15.90 20.64
CA THR A 198 9.82 -15.37 20.20
C THR A 198 10.05 -15.60 18.71
N GLU A 199 9.44 -16.64 18.14
CA GLU A 199 9.68 -17.06 16.77
C GLU A 199 8.66 -16.48 15.77
N LEU A 200 7.49 -16.02 16.24
CA LEU A 200 6.46 -15.47 15.36
C LEU A 200 6.38 -13.95 15.40
N LYS A 201 6.18 -13.38 14.21
CA LYS A 201 5.76 -11.99 14.01
C LYS A 201 4.50 -12.01 13.16
N ILE A 202 3.40 -11.52 13.69
CA ILE A 202 2.13 -11.51 12.98
C ILE A 202 1.72 -10.07 12.71
N TYR A 203 1.59 -9.72 11.44
CA TYR A 203 1.15 -8.40 11.04
C TYR A 203 -0.33 -8.46 10.63
N VAL A 204 -1.15 -7.57 11.19
CA VAL A 204 -2.57 -7.43 10.86
C VAL A 204 -2.83 -6.04 10.32
N SER A 205 -3.35 -5.96 9.09
CA SER A 205 -3.65 -4.70 8.39
C SER A 205 -5.10 -4.64 7.94
N GLN A 206 -5.72 -3.47 8.06
CA GLN A 206 -7.08 -3.18 7.57
C GLN A 206 -7.00 -2.55 6.18
N ASN A 207 -7.77 -3.08 5.21
CA ASN A 207 -7.86 -2.58 3.83
C ASN A 207 -6.50 -2.36 3.16
N ASN A 208 -5.53 -3.25 3.42
CA ASN A 208 -4.14 -3.18 2.92
C ASN A 208 -3.32 -1.95 3.36
N ARG A 209 -3.85 -1.14 4.30
CA ARG A 209 -3.15 0.02 4.84
C ARG A 209 -1.99 -0.39 5.74
N ARG A 210 -0.84 0.23 5.52
CA ARG A 210 0.37 0.02 6.35
C ARG A 210 0.46 0.97 7.54
N ASP A 211 -0.23 2.11 7.52
CA ASP A 211 -0.13 3.10 8.58
C ASP A 211 -0.82 2.68 9.89
N ASN A 212 -1.83 1.81 9.78
CA ASN A 212 -2.55 1.25 10.92
C ASN A 212 -2.24 -0.24 11.14
N GLU A 213 -1.21 -0.80 10.49
CA GLU A 213 -0.80 -2.18 10.65
C GLU A 213 -0.29 -2.43 12.08
N VAL A 214 -0.70 -3.57 12.65
CA VAL A 214 -0.37 -3.94 14.03
C VAL A 214 0.49 -5.20 14.05
N LEU A 215 1.57 -5.17 14.83
CA LEU A 215 2.42 -6.33 15.10
C LEU A 215 1.97 -7.04 16.38
N ILE A 216 1.64 -8.32 16.24
CA ILE A 216 1.34 -9.24 17.35
C ILE A 216 2.41 -10.31 17.43
N THR A 217 2.85 -10.61 18.65
CA THR A 217 3.89 -11.62 18.93
C THR A 217 3.43 -12.66 19.95
N HIS A 218 2.40 -12.38 20.74
CA HIS A 218 1.97 -13.25 21.84
C HIS A 218 0.53 -13.73 21.63
N PRO A 219 0.28 -15.05 21.60
CA PRO A 219 -1.08 -15.59 21.64
C PRO A 219 -1.66 -15.45 23.04
N LEU A 220 -2.99 -15.45 23.13
CA LEU A 220 -3.70 -15.51 24.40
C LEU A 220 -3.42 -16.84 25.12
N TYR A 221 -3.51 -17.95 24.39
CA TYR A 221 -3.14 -19.27 24.87
C TYR A 221 -2.77 -20.19 23.69
N VAL A 222 -2.11 -21.29 24.02
CA VAL A 222 -1.69 -22.33 23.08
C VAL A 222 -2.51 -23.60 23.34
N LYS A 223 -3.14 -24.12 22.30
CA LYS A 223 -3.74 -25.46 22.24
C LYS A 223 -2.81 -26.41 21.47
N SER A 224 -3.12 -27.70 21.45
CA SER A 224 -2.36 -28.67 20.66
C SER A 224 -2.33 -28.25 19.18
N ARG A 225 -1.16 -27.82 18.69
CA ARG A 225 -0.91 -27.34 17.31
C ARG A 225 -1.82 -26.18 16.86
N GLU A 226 -2.27 -25.35 17.79
CA GLU A 226 -3.09 -24.17 17.51
C GLU A 226 -2.75 -23.01 18.47
N LEU A 227 -2.49 -21.83 17.91
CA LEU A 227 -2.29 -20.59 18.67
C LEU A 227 -3.55 -19.75 18.57
N VAL A 228 -4.10 -19.29 19.69
CA VAL A 228 -5.32 -18.49 19.70
C VAL A 228 -5.00 -17.04 20.01
N TYR A 229 -5.42 -16.13 19.13
CA TYR A 229 -5.32 -14.68 19.27
C TYR A 229 -6.72 -14.09 19.39
N ALA A 230 -7.15 -13.93 20.63
CA ALA A 230 -8.47 -13.42 21.01
C ALA A 230 -8.32 -12.44 22.17
N HIS A 231 -9.33 -11.58 22.37
CA HIS A 231 -9.36 -10.58 23.45
C HIS A 231 -8.09 -9.71 23.54
N ASN A 232 -7.53 -9.32 22.39
CA ASN A 232 -6.37 -8.44 22.32
C ASN A 232 -6.79 -7.04 21.87
N LYS A 233 -6.50 -6.03 22.69
CA LYS A 233 -6.83 -4.62 22.42
C LYS A 233 -6.13 -4.05 21.20
N ASP A 234 -4.94 -4.57 20.87
CA ASP A 234 -4.20 -4.14 19.68
C ASP A 234 -4.87 -4.65 18.39
N LEU A 235 -5.76 -5.64 18.47
CA LEU A 235 -6.57 -6.15 17.36
C LEU A 235 -7.93 -5.46 17.24
N ILE A 236 -8.13 -4.33 17.93
CA ILE A 236 -9.32 -3.50 17.81
C ILE A 236 -9.01 -2.33 16.87
N PHE A 237 -9.71 -2.27 15.75
CA PHE A 237 -9.53 -1.26 14.71
C PHE A 237 -10.71 -0.29 14.69
N GLU A 238 -10.44 0.96 14.32
CA GLU A 238 -11.47 1.92 13.94
C GLU A 238 -12.23 1.36 12.73
N ALA A 239 -13.56 1.27 12.83
CA ALA A 239 -14.37 0.61 11.81
C ALA A 239 -14.43 1.40 10.49
N GLY A 240 -14.13 2.70 10.51
CA GLY A 240 -14.17 3.55 9.32
C GLY A 240 -15.56 3.62 8.69
N ASN A 241 -15.58 3.83 7.37
CA ASN A 241 -16.79 3.89 6.56
C ASN A 241 -16.49 3.28 5.18
N GLU A 242 -17.52 3.00 4.40
CA GLU A 242 -17.34 2.57 3.02
C GLU A 242 -16.54 3.63 2.25
N TYR A 243 -15.57 3.21 1.43
CA TYR A 243 -14.79 4.13 0.60
C TYR A 243 -15.72 4.96 -0.29
N ARG A 244 -15.34 6.20 -0.58
CA ARG A 244 -15.98 7.00 -1.63
C ARG A 244 -15.53 6.43 -2.97
N ARG A 245 -16.37 6.53 -4.01
CA ARG A 245 -15.99 6.11 -5.38
C ARG A 245 -16.34 7.14 -6.43
N PHE A 246 -15.52 7.26 -7.46
CA PHE A 246 -15.84 8.03 -8.67
C PHE A 246 -15.35 7.29 -9.91
N GLU A 247 -15.92 7.62 -11.06
CA GLU A 247 -15.58 6.99 -12.34
C GLU A 247 -15.39 8.04 -13.42
N MET A 248 -14.29 7.92 -14.16
CA MET A 248 -13.96 8.76 -15.31
C MET A 248 -13.50 7.90 -16.50
N VAL A 249 -14.38 6.99 -16.93
CA VAL A 249 -14.06 5.93 -17.90
C VAL A 249 -14.24 6.34 -19.37
N THR A 250 -14.63 7.59 -19.65
CA THR A 250 -14.80 8.12 -21.02
C THR A 250 -14.72 9.65 -21.03
N THR A 251 -14.46 10.22 -22.21
CA THR A 251 -14.52 11.67 -22.48
C THR A 251 -15.91 12.16 -22.92
N LYS A 252 -16.85 11.24 -23.19
CA LYS A 252 -18.14 11.54 -23.84
C LYS A 252 -19.24 12.02 -22.89
N TYR A 253 -19.19 11.61 -21.62
CA TYR A 253 -20.19 11.95 -20.62
C TYR A 253 -19.58 11.99 -19.22
N LYS A 254 -20.31 12.57 -18.27
CA LYS A 254 -19.90 12.62 -16.87
C LYS A 254 -20.19 11.28 -16.19
N GLY A 255 -19.13 10.60 -15.75
CA GLY A 255 -19.25 9.35 -15.00
C GLY A 255 -19.73 9.55 -13.57
N MET A 256 -19.66 8.47 -12.78
CA MET A 256 -20.12 8.48 -11.39
C MET A 256 -19.37 9.53 -10.56
N ARG A 257 -20.14 10.33 -9.80
CA ARG A 257 -19.64 11.41 -8.94
C ARG A 257 -18.82 12.52 -9.65
N VAL A 258 -18.88 12.60 -10.97
CA VAL A 258 -18.31 13.69 -11.77
C VAL A 258 -19.32 14.83 -11.92
N ALA A 259 -19.02 16.00 -11.37
CA ALA A 259 -19.85 17.19 -11.49
C ALA A 259 -19.67 17.85 -12.86
N GLU A 260 -18.42 17.90 -13.33
CA GLU A 260 -18.02 18.57 -14.57
C GLU A 260 -16.88 17.81 -15.25
N LEU A 261 -16.95 17.75 -16.58
CA LEU A 261 -15.92 17.21 -17.46
C LEU A 261 -15.69 18.24 -18.57
N ARG A 262 -14.51 18.83 -18.62
CA ARG A 262 -14.16 19.85 -19.62
C ARG A 262 -12.77 19.64 -20.18
N TYR A 263 -12.63 19.89 -21.46
CA TYR A 263 -11.32 19.98 -22.09
C TYR A 263 -10.78 21.41 -21.93
N TYR A 264 -9.61 21.53 -21.31
CA TYR A 264 -8.80 22.74 -21.32
C TYR A 264 -7.44 22.35 -21.85
N ASP A 265 -7.09 22.88 -23.02
CA ASP A 265 -5.87 22.49 -23.71
C ASP A 265 -4.66 22.47 -22.75
N PRO A 266 -3.91 21.35 -22.64
CA PRO A 266 -3.99 20.14 -23.47
C PRO A 266 -4.74 18.94 -22.86
N TYR A 267 -5.45 19.09 -21.73
CA TYR A 267 -6.02 17.95 -20.98
C TYR A 267 -7.50 18.09 -20.62
N PHE A 268 -8.16 16.94 -20.46
CA PHE A 268 -9.45 16.90 -19.78
C PHE A 268 -9.29 17.14 -18.28
N ASN A 269 -10.19 17.94 -17.75
CA ASN A 269 -10.33 18.28 -16.35
C ASN A 269 -11.66 17.68 -15.85
N VAL A 270 -11.58 16.93 -14.76
CA VAL A 270 -12.67 16.24 -14.09
C VAL A 270 -12.86 16.88 -12.73
N THR A 271 -13.94 17.64 -12.56
CA THR A 271 -14.31 18.19 -11.25
C THR A 271 -15.29 17.24 -10.59
N LEU A 272 -14.91 16.70 -9.43
CA LEU A 272 -15.79 15.84 -8.64
C LEU A 272 -16.84 16.67 -7.89
N PHE A 273 -17.98 16.06 -7.55
CA PHE A 273 -18.91 16.70 -6.61
C PHE A 273 -18.23 16.93 -5.26
N PRO A 274 -18.39 18.11 -4.63
CA PRO A 274 -17.86 18.35 -3.30
C PRO A 274 -18.29 17.28 -2.32
N ASP A 275 -17.32 16.71 -1.61
CA ASP A 275 -17.55 15.83 -0.49
C ASP A 275 -17.89 16.62 0.77
N PHE A 276 -18.62 15.96 1.67
CA PHE A 276 -18.90 16.46 3.01
C PHE A 276 -18.47 15.43 4.04
N PRO A 277 -18.11 15.85 5.28
CA PRO A 277 -17.94 14.95 6.39
C PRO A 277 -19.16 14.03 6.54
N ARG A 278 -18.88 12.74 6.68
CA ARG A 278 -19.83 11.67 6.98
C ARG A 278 -19.81 11.29 8.46
N ALA A 279 -18.84 11.74 9.25
CA ALA A 279 -18.81 11.54 10.69
C ALA A 279 -20.07 12.12 11.37
N GLY A 280 -20.66 11.35 12.29
CA GLY A 280 -21.86 11.75 13.03
C GLY A 280 -23.18 11.70 12.23
N LYS A 281 -23.15 11.23 10.98
CA LYS A 281 -24.35 10.97 10.17
C LYS A 281 -24.80 9.52 10.30
N ASN A 282 -25.91 9.16 9.65
CA ASN A 282 -26.31 7.75 9.58
C ASN A 282 -25.40 6.99 8.62
N TYR A 283 -25.07 5.74 8.97
CA TYR A 283 -24.40 4.82 8.07
C TYR A 283 -25.26 4.56 6.82
N LEU A 284 -24.62 4.59 5.65
CA LEU A 284 -25.23 4.24 4.38
C LEU A 284 -24.37 3.16 3.75
N TYR A 285 -24.96 2.00 3.52
CA TYR A 285 -24.29 0.90 2.86
C TYR A 285 -23.94 1.26 1.41
N ASP A 286 -22.70 0.98 1.03
CA ASP A 286 -22.23 0.97 -0.35
C ASP A 286 -21.31 -0.24 -0.54
N GLN A 287 -21.29 -0.80 -1.76
CA GLN A 287 -20.40 -1.90 -2.09
C GLN A 287 -19.15 -1.36 -2.79
N THR A 288 -18.04 -1.30 -2.07
CA THR A 288 -16.76 -0.74 -2.54
C THR A 288 -15.70 -1.84 -2.69
N GLN A 289 -14.52 -1.48 -3.18
CA GLN A 289 -13.38 -2.37 -3.41
C GLN A 289 -12.24 -2.10 -2.40
N ASN A 290 -12.57 -1.60 -1.20
CA ASN A 290 -11.64 -1.36 -0.10
C ASN A 290 -10.42 -0.51 -0.51
N GLY A 291 -10.67 0.63 -1.17
CA GLY A 291 -9.62 1.58 -1.55
C GLY A 291 -8.91 1.31 -2.87
N ARG A 292 -9.26 0.23 -3.57
CA ARG A 292 -8.65 -0.12 -4.85
C ARG A 292 -9.10 0.77 -6.02
N PHE A 293 -8.32 0.75 -7.09
CA PHE A 293 -8.72 1.37 -8.36
C PHE A 293 -8.55 0.42 -9.55
N THR A 294 -9.34 0.66 -10.60
CA THR A 294 -9.31 -0.12 -11.84
C THR A 294 -9.15 0.85 -13.01
N ILE A 295 -8.07 0.68 -13.77
CA ILE A 295 -7.87 1.40 -15.03
C ILE A 295 -8.86 0.89 -16.06
N ARG A 296 -9.61 1.81 -16.66
CA ARG A 296 -10.64 1.49 -17.63
C ARG A 296 -10.96 2.70 -18.50
N GLU A 297 -10.91 2.46 -19.80
CA GLU A 297 -11.56 3.28 -20.82
C GLU A 297 -12.70 2.43 -21.44
N SER A 298 -13.85 3.05 -21.73
CA SER A 298 -15.08 2.31 -22.02
C SER A 298 -15.10 1.64 -23.39
N ASP A 299 -14.43 2.23 -24.37
CA ASP A 299 -14.38 1.80 -25.77
C ASP A 299 -13.04 1.12 -26.13
N ALA A 300 -12.08 1.11 -25.21
CA ALA A 300 -10.77 0.49 -25.35
C ALA A 300 -10.81 -1.03 -25.41
N VAL A 301 -9.95 -1.58 -26.28
CA VAL A 301 -9.60 -3.00 -26.30
C VAL A 301 -8.59 -3.30 -25.18
N ASP A 302 -7.62 -2.39 -24.99
CA ASP A 302 -6.61 -2.47 -23.94
C ASP A 302 -6.53 -1.14 -23.17
N SER A 303 -7.20 -1.10 -22.02
CA SER A 303 -7.19 0.09 -21.16
C SER A 303 -5.80 0.41 -20.58
N ASP A 304 -4.85 -0.52 -20.58
CA ASP A 304 -3.48 -0.19 -20.16
C ASP A 304 -2.81 0.74 -21.19
N LEU A 305 -3.18 0.68 -22.47
CA LEU A 305 -2.58 1.47 -23.55
C LEU A 305 -3.47 2.62 -24.05
N GLU A 306 -4.79 2.50 -23.92
CA GLU A 306 -5.77 3.43 -24.53
C GLU A 306 -6.43 4.37 -23.51
N ALA A 307 -6.28 4.13 -22.21
CA ALA A 307 -6.82 5.00 -21.18
C ALA A 307 -5.95 6.25 -20.99
N ASP A 308 -6.56 7.44 -21.15
CA ASP A 308 -5.85 8.71 -21.07
C ASP A 308 -5.69 9.21 -19.62
N TYR A 309 -4.93 10.29 -19.44
CA TYR A 309 -4.75 10.94 -18.15
C TYR A 309 -5.51 12.27 -18.05
N PHE A 310 -6.30 12.41 -16.99
CA PHE A 310 -7.11 13.58 -16.71
C PHE A 310 -6.64 14.30 -15.44
N ILE A 311 -6.82 15.62 -15.42
CA ILE A 311 -6.65 16.43 -14.23
C ILE A 311 -7.92 16.28 -13.38
N VAL A 312 -7.80 15.68 -12.20
CA VAL A 312 -8.94 15.40 -11.31
C VAL A 312 -8.90 16.34 -10.12
N HIS A 313 -10.00 17.07 -9.91
CA HIS A 313 -10.16 18.00 -8.80
C HIS A 313 -11.03 17.38 -7.70
N PHE A 314 -10.40 17.10 -6.56
CA PHE A 314 -11.03 16.68 -5.32
C PHE A 314 -11.34 17.89 -4.45
N SER A 315 -12.47 17.84 -3.76
CA SER A 315 -12.94 18.92 -2.90
C SER A 315 -13.70 18.34 -1.71
N LEU A 316 -13.28 18.68 -0.51
CA LEU A 316 -13.95 18.37 0.75
C LEU A 316 -14.41 19.68 1.42
N ASP A 317 -15.71 19.86 1.50
CA ASP A 317 -16.35 21.00 2.15
C ASP A 317 -16.18 20.91 3.67
N TYR A 318 -15.46 21.86 4.25
CA TYR A 318 -15.07 21.82 5.66
C TYR A 318 -14.86 23.25 6.18
N ASP A 319 -15.75 23.72 7.08
CA ASP A 319 -15.90 25.16 7.39
C ASP A 319 -14.65 25.89 7.91
N LYS A 320 -13.69 25.16 8.50
CA LYS A 320 -12.50 25.73 9.16
C LYS A 320 -11.27 24.83 8.98
N PRO A 321 -10.07 25.39 8.79
CA PRO A 321 -8.87 24.58 8.73
C PRO A 321 -8.58 23.90 10.07
N LEU A 322 -8.08 22.67 10.00
CA LEU A 322 -7.49 21.95 11.12
C LEU A 322 -6.14 22.56 11.46
N LEU A 323 -5.87 22.70 12.77
CA LEU A 323 -4.68 23.38 13.29
C LEU A 323 -3.67 22.42 13.92
N ASP A 324 -4.07 21.16 14.11
CA ASP A 324 -3.34 20.12 14.86
C ASP A 324 -3.01 18.90 13.99
N GLY A 325 -3.25 18.97 12.68
CA GLY A 325 -2.93 17.91 11.73
C GLY A 325 -3.34 18.25 10.30
N ASN A 326 -3.15 17.27 9.42
CA ASN A 326 -3.42 17.39 7.98
C ASN A 326 -4.48 16.37 7.53
N ILE A 327 -5.16 16.68 6.42
CA ILE A 327 -6.06 15.75 5.74
C ILE A 327 -5.36 15.20 4.51
N TYR A 328 -5.45 13.89 4.30
CA TYR A 328 -4.89 13.20 3.15
C TYR A 328 -5.98 12.46 2.39
N LEU A 329 -5.90 12.48 1.06
CA LEU A 329 -6.55 11.48 0.23
C LEU A 329 -5.84 10.15 0.42
N GLU A 330 -6.60 9.11 0.73
CA GLU A 330 -6.09 7.75 0.83
C GLU A 330 -6.87 6.82 -0.10
N GLY A 331 -6.16 5.83 -0.61
CA GLY A 331 -6.57 4.85 -1.60
C GLY A 331 -5.33 4.30 -2.31
N GLU A 332 -5.48 3.16 -2.99
CA GLU A 332 -4.38 2.42 -3.61
C GLU A 332 -3.59 3.27 -4.63
N PHE A 333 -4.26 4.20 -5.31
CA PHE A 333 -3.65 5.15 -6.26
C PHE A 333 -2.71 6.18 -5.61
N THR A 334 -2.74 6.30 -4.28
CA THR A 334 -1.79 7.08 -3.47
C THR A 334 -0.77 6.20 -2.73
N HIS A 335 -0.88 4.87 -2.87
CA HIS A 335 -0.06 3.86 -2.19
C HIS A 335 -0.06 3.96 -0.66
N ASP A 336 -1.14 4.51 -0.08
CA ASP A 336 -1.29 4.79 1.35
C ASP A 336 -0.12 5.62 1.93
N LEU A 337 0.46 6.49 1.10
CA LEU A 337 1.55 7.39 1.47
C LEU A 337 0.97 8.74 1.86
N PHE A 338 1.24 9.18 3.09
CA PHE A 338 0.87 10.51 3.58
C PHE A 338 2.00 11.51 3.29
N ASN A 339 2.00 12.07 2.08
CA ASN A 339 3.00 12.99 1.59
C ASN A 339 2.34 14.15 0.82
N ASP A 340 3.15 15.01 0.21
CA ASP A 340 2.65 16.17 -0.54
C ASP A 340 1.75 15.78 -1.72
N ARG A 341 1.85 14.56 -2.26
CA ARG A 341 0.98 14.08 -3.35
C ARG A 341 -0.43 13.77 -2.85
N SER A 342 -0.61 13.30 -1.62
CA SER A 342 -1.93 12.95 -1.07
C SER A 342 -2.54 14.02 -0.16
N GLN A 343 -1.73 14.97 0.35
CA GLN A 343 -2.21 16.01 1.25
C GLN A 343 -3.23 16.94 0.56
N MET A 344 -4.38 17.14 1.20
CA MET A 344 -5.39 18.14 0.85
C MET A 344 -4.99 19.51 1.40
N ILE A 345 -5.17 20.57 0.60
CA ILE A 345 -4.81 21.93 0.99
C ILE A 345 -6.08 22.74 1.26
N TYR A 346 -6.12 23.43 2.41
CA TYR A 346 -7.26 24.27 2.74
C TYR A 346 -7.23 25.57 1.93
N ASN A 347 -8.33 25.86 1.25
CA ASN A 347 -8.58 27.09 0.53
C ASN A 347 -9.59 27.95 1.33
N PRO A 348 -9.16 29.10 1.89
CA PRO A 348 -10.02 29.94 2.72
C PRO A 348 -11.11 30.67 1.93
N ASP A 349 -10.90 30.90 0.63
CA ASP A 349 -11.87 31.60 -0.22
C ASP A 349 -13.08 30.70 -0.54
N THR A 350 -12.83 29.42 -0.81
CA THR A 350 -13.88 28.42 -1.04
C THR A 350 -14.35 27.75 0.25
N ARG A 351 -13.59 27.88 1.34
CA ARG A 351 -13.79 27.20 2.63
C ARG A 351 -13.79 25.68 2.48
N ARG A 352 -12.89 25.16 1.65
CA ARG A 352 -12.77 23.74 1.34
C ARG A 352 -11.33 23.26 1.40
N TYR A 353 -11.17 21.97 1.67
CA TYR A 353 -9.94 21.26 1.37
C TYR A 353 -9.95 20.83 -0.10
N GLU A 354 -8.91 21.14 -0.84
CA GLU A 354 -8.83 20.91 -2.28
C GLU A 354 -7.55 20.15 -2.63
N LYS A 355 -7.64 19.28 -3.63
CA LYS A 355 -6.49 18.60 -4.21
C LYS A 355 -6.71 18.35 -5.69
N THR A 356 -5.66 18.57 -6.48
CA THR A 356 -5.63 18.22 -7.89
C THR A 356 -4.63 17.11 -8.12
N LEU A 357 -5.05 16.04 -8.80
CA LEU A 357 -4.21 14.91 -9.16
C LEU A 357 -4.32 14.63 -10.66
N PHE A 358 -3.22 14.21 -11.28
CA PHE A 358 -3.23 13.75 -12.66
C PHE A 358 -3.36 12.23 -12.66
N LEU A 359 -4.53 11.72 -13.03
CA LEU A 359 -4.91 10.31 -12.87
C LEU A 359 -5.34 9.72 -14.21
N LYS A 360 -4.99 8.46 -14.44
CA LYS A 360 -5.40 7.70 -15.62
C LYS A 360 -6.88 7.36 -15.56
N GLN A 361 -7.58 7.28 -16.69
CA GLN A 361 -9.00 6.94 -16.72
C GLN A 361 -9.30 5.63 -16.00
N GLY A 362 -10.39 5.61 -15.25
CA GLY A 362 -10.75 4.44 -14.46
C GLY A 362 -11.82 4.69 -13.41
N ALA A 363 -11.99 3.68 -12.56
CA ALA A 363 -12.84 3.70 -11.38
C ALA A 363 -11.95 3.70 -10.13
N TYR A 364 -12.16 4.67 -9.24
CA TYR A 364 -11.29 4.91 -8.10
C TYR A 364 -12.08 4.87 -6.80
N ASN A 365 -11.57 4.16 -5.81
CA ASN A 365 -12.02 4.27 -4.43
C ASN A 365 -11.05 5.15 -3.65
N TYR A 366 -11.59 6.02 -2.79
CA TYR A 366 -10.80 6.94 -1.98
C TYR A 366 -11.52 7.28 -0.68
N GLN A 367 -10.79 7.81 0.29
CA GLN A 367 -11.35 8.41 1.49
C GLN A 367 -10.46 9.57 1.96
N TYR A 368 -10.97 10.34 2.92
CA TYR A 368 -10.20 11.39 3.59
C TYR A 368 -9.80 10.93 4.98
N LEU A 369 -8.50 10.86 5.23
CA LEU A 369 -7.95 10.52 6.54
C LEU A 369 -7.33 11.75 7.20
N TYR A 370 -7.53 11.88 8.51
CA TYR A 370 -6.90 12.90 9.33
C TYR A 370 -5.65 12.33 10.00
N LEU A 371 -4.52 13.01 9.88
CA LEU A 371 -3.27 12.67 10.54
C LEU A 371 -2.83 13.82 11.46
N PRO A 372 -2.93 13.64 12.79
CA PRO A 372 -2.41 14.61 13.74
C PRO A 372 -0.90 14.81 13.61
N PHE A 373 -0.41 16.01 13.90
CA PHE A 373 1.03 16.27 13.87
C PHE A 373 1.79 15.38 14.85
N GLY A 374 2.90 14.80 14.39
CA GLY A 374 3.75 13.90 15.18
C GLY A 374 3.23 12.46 15.31
N GLN A 375 2.08 12.14 14.71
CA GLN A 375 1.56 10.77 14.64
C GLN A 375 1.94 10.10 13.31
N MET A 376 1.90 8.77 13.30
CA MET A 376 2.17 7.94 12.11
C MET A 376 0.91 7.25 11.55
N LYS A 377 -0.14 7.14 12.36
CA LYS A 377 -1.40 6.46 12.02
C LYS A 377 -2.49 7.50 11.76
N ALA A 378 -3.09 7.46 10.57
CA ALA A 378 -4.17 8.36 10.21
C ALA A 378 -5.54 7.75 10.57
N THR A 379 -6.50 8.59 10.92
CA THR A 379 -7.82 8.19 11.39
C THR A 379 -8.95 8.67 10.45
N PRO A 380 -9.96 7.82 10.17
CA PRO A 380 -11.17 8.22 9.45
C PRO A 380 -12.16 8.98 10.34
N SER A 381 -11.98 8.94 11.67
CA SER A 381 -12.96 9.36 12.68
C SER A 381 -13.58 10.73 12.46
N LEU A 382 -12.76 11.72 12.07
CA LEU A 382 -13.18 13.12 11.96
C LEU A 382 -14.03 13.38 10.71
N ILE A 383 -13.73 12.69 9.60
CA ILE A 383 -14.29 13.02 8.29
C ILE A 383 -15.23 11.92 7.84
N GLU A 384 -14.76 10.68 7.76
CA GLU A 384 -15.57 9.56 7.30
C GLU A 384 -16.47 8.99 8.39
N GLY A 385 -16.03 9.08 9.64
CA GLY A 385 -16.68 8.46 10.79
C GLY A 385 -16.29 7.01 10.96
N ASN A 386 -16.82 6.39 12.01
CA ASN A 386 -16.63 4.99 12.33
C ASN A 386 -17.97 4.30 12.51
N TYR A 387 -18.28 3.37 11.61
CA TYR A 387 -19.52 2.61 11.60
C TYR A 387 -19.22 1.14 11.61
N VAL A 388 -19.69 0.44 12.64
CA VAL A 388 -19.38 -0.97 12.86
C VAL A 388 -19.79 -1.89 11.69
N ASP A 389 -20.83 -1.50 10.94
CA ASP A 389 -21.37 -2.26 9.80
C ASP A 389 -20.55 -2.12 8.51
N THR A 390 -19.49 -1.30 8.52
CA THR A 390 -18.59 -1.08 7.37
C THR A 390 -17.91 -2.38 6.95
N LYS A 391 -17.94 -2.67 5.66
CA LYS A 391 -17.33 -3.85 5.04
C LYS A 391 -15.83 -3.63 4.84
N ASN A 392 -15.06 -3.91 5.88
CA ASN A 392 -13.60 -3.92 5.82
C ASN A 392 -13.04 -5.31 5.50
N GLU A 393 -11.85 -5.31 4.91
CA GLU A 393 -10.98 -6.45 4.75
C GLU A 393 -9.84 -6.39 5.76
N TYR A 394 -9.56 -7.50 6.45
CA TYR A 394 -8.38 -7.62 7.30
C TYR A 394 -7.48 -8.73 6.78
N LEU A 395 -6.21 -8.39 6.62
CA LEU A 395 -5.16 -9.30 6.17
C LEU A 395 -4.22 -9.59 7.34
N ILE A 396 -4.00 -10.87 7.61
CA ILE A 396 -3.13 -11.40 8.66
C ILE A 396 -1.97 -12.10 7.97
N LYS A 397 -0.73 -11.68 8.24
CA LYS A 397 0.49 -12.29 7.70
C LYS A 397 1.29 -12.89 8.85
N VAL A 398 1.47 -14.21 8.84
CA VAL A 398 2.18 -14.93 9.90
C VAL A 398 3.61 -15.21 9.43
N TYR A 399 4.57 -14.52 10.03
CA TYR A 399 5.98 -14.74 9.77
C TYR A 399 6.60 -15.60 10.87
N HIS A 400 7.49 -16.50 10.48
CA HIS A 400 8.24 -17.37 11.39
C HIS A 400 9.74 -17.26 11.17
N ARG A 401 10.46 -17.05 12.27
CA ARG A 401 11.91 -17.00 12.32
C ARG A 401 12.42 -17.72 13.57
N VAL A 402 13.08 -18.85 13.36
CA VAL A 402 13.74 -19.59 14.43
C VAL A 402 15.03 -18.86 14.83
N GLN A 403 15.44 -19.01 16.08
CA GLN A 403 16.72 -18.48 16.54
C GLN A 403 17.87 -18.96 15.64
N GLY A 404 18.66 -18.02 15.12
CA GLY A 404 19.77 -18.30 14.21
C GLY A 404 19.43 -18.21 12.72
N GLU A 405 18.15 -18.13 12.34
CA GLU A 405 17.76 -17.90 10.94
C GLU A 405 18.07 -16.47 10.48
N ARG A 406 18.35 -16.32 9.19
CA ARG A 406 18.79 -15.06 8.56
C ARG A 406 17.64 -14.20 8.01
N TYR A 407 16.42 -14.72 7.98
CA TYR A 407 15.24 -14.07 7.40
C TYR A 407 13.96 -14.48 8.09
N ASP A 408 12.89 -13.72 7.86
CA ASP A 408 11.54 -14.03 8.32
C ASP A 408 10.75 -14.74 7.18
N ARG A 409 10.32 -15.99 7.40
CA ARG A 409 9.51 -16.75 6.43
C ARG A 409 8.04 -16.36 6.55
N LEU A 410 7.37 -16.00 5.46
CA LEU A 410 5.91 -15.89 5.46
C LEU A 410 5.31 -17.31 5.37
N ILE A 411 4.83 -17.83 6.51
CA ILE A 411 4.40 -19.24 6.61
C ILE A 411 2.91 -19.44 6.38
N GLY A 412 2.10 -18.39 6.46
CA GLY A 412 0.69 -18.44 6.14
C GLY A 412 0.04 -17.07 6.18
N ILE A 413 -1.12 -16.98 5.54
CA ILE A 413 -1.95 -15.78 5.47
C ILE A 413 -3.38 -16.09 5.92
N GLY A 414 -4.02 -15.11 6.53
CA GLY A 414 -5.46 -15.12 6.84
C GLY A 414 -6.11 -13.88 6.24
N ARG A 415 -7.32 -14.03 5.70
CA ARG A 415 -8.11 -12.92 5.18
C ARG A 415 -9.55 -13.06 5.66
N CYS A 416 -10.06 -12.04 6.34
CA CYS A 416 -11.47 -11.96 6.72
C CYS A 416 -12.09 -10.66 6.18
N ILE A 417 -13.37 -10.76 5.81
CA ILE A 417 -14.20 -9.67 5.33
C ILE A 417 -15.51 -9.75 6.12
N LEU A 418 -16.03 -8.60 6.58
CA LEU A 418 -17.23 -8.56 7.42
C LEU A 418 -18.50 -8.93 6.65
#